data_AF-T1GNM1-F1
#
_entry.id   AF-T1GNM1-F1
#
_cell.length_a   1.000
_cell.length_b   1.000
_cell.length_c   1.000
_cell.angle_alpha   90.00
_cell.angle_beta   90.00
_cell.angle_gamma   90.00
#
_symmetry.space_group_name_H-M   'P 1'
#
loop_
_entity.id
_entity.type
_entity.pdbx_description
1 polymer ?
#
loop_
_entity_poly.entity_id
_entity_poly.type
_entity_poly.pdbx_seq_one_letter_code
_entity_poly.pdbx_strand_id
1 'polypeptide(L)'
;MPQISERTENVYSVFSRQQSSDIYNLFSQINMQYLIISFKDCVNTHSECDILNIWDDIQPAYKKYPQFCSELMNKNIPSFLKVYSSGNYGIIKMFSQSVQINLKPVKMQEKNI
;
A
#
# COMPACT_ATOMS: atom_id res chain seq x y z
N MET A 1 -8.71 -4.90 26.20
CA MET A 1 -8.92 -5.47 24.85
C MET A 1 -7.65 -5.30 24.00
N PRO A 2 -6.57 -6.04 24.27
CA PRO A 2 -5.27 -5.84 23.61
C PRO A 2 -5.27 -6.25 22.12
N GLN A 3 -5.96 -7.33 21.78
CA GLN A 3 -5.98 -7.89 20.41
C GLN A 3 -6.63 -6.96 19.37
N ILE A 4 -7.62 -6.15 19.77
CA ILE A 4 -8.22 -5.15 18.87
C ILE A 4 -7.19 -4.05 18.56
N SER A 5 -6.36 -3.67 19.53
CA SER A 5 -5.33 -2.65 19.37
C SER A 5 -4.27 -3.08 18.35
N GLU A 6 -3.74 -4.29 18.48
CA GLU A 6 -2.69 -4.82 17.60
C GLU A 6 -3.17 -4.95 16.15
N ARG A 7 -4.38 -5.49 15.95
CA ARG A 7 -4.95 -5.60 14.60
C ARG A 7 -5.16 -4.21 13.97
N THR A 8 -5.65 -3.24 14.74
CA THR A 8 -5.82 -1.87 14.26
C THR A 8 -4.48 -1.22 13.93
N GLU A 9 -3.47 -1.35 14.79
CA GLU A 9 -2.12 -0.83 14.52
C GLU A 9 -1.54 -1.41 13.22
N ASN A 10 -1.69 -2.73 13.02
CA ASN A 10 -1.29 -3.38 11.78
C ASN A 10 -2.00 -2.76 10.57
N VAL A 11 -3.32 -2.56 10.60
CA VAL A 11 -4.06 -1.92 9.49
C VAL A 11 -3.57 -0.49 9.23
N TYR A 12 -3.35 0.30 10.29
CA TYR A 12 -2.92 1.69 10.19
C TYR A 12 -1.47 1.85 9.75
N SER A 13 -0.67 0.78 9.77
CA SER A 13 0.71 0.80 9.27
C SER A 13 0.81 1.23 7.80
N VAL A 14 -0.28 1.16 7.01
CA VAL A 14 -0.30 1.73 5.64
C VAL A 14 0.10 3.20 5.58
N PHE A 15 -0.20 3.96 6.64
CA PHE A 15 0.10 5.39 6.71
C PHE A 15 1.55 5.67 7.13
N SER A 16 2.32 4.64 7.49
CA SER A 16 3.73 4.75 7.84
C SER A 16 4.64 4.90 6.60
N ARG A 17 5.95 4.88 6.84
CA ARG A 17 7.00 4.89 5.81
C ARG A 17 7.69 3.55 5.63
N GLN A 18 7.09 2.46 6.14
CA GLN A 18 7.61 1.11 5.97
C GLN A 18 7.60 0.70 4.49
N GLN A 19 8.42 -0.30 4.15
CA GLN A 19 8.47 -0.81 2.78
C GLN A 19 7.24 -1.67 2.47
N SER A 20 6.91 -1.77 1.18
CA SER A 20 5.76 -2.53 0.71
C SER A 20 5.79 -4.00 1.15
N SER A 21 6.97 -4.62 1.24
CA SER A 21 7.15 -6.00 1.72
C SER A 21 6.74 -6.16 3.18
N ASP A 22 7.09 -5.19 4.03
CA ASP A 22 6.83 -5.25 5.47
C ASP A 22 5.34 -5.11 5.74
N ILE A 23 4.70 -4.12 5.10
CA ILE A 23 3.26 -3.89 5.17
C ILE A 23 2.49 -5.10 4.63
N TYR A 24 2.91 -5.67 3.50
CA TYR A 24 2.30 -6.86 2.95
C TYR A 24 2.37 -8.04 3.92
N ASN A 25 3.51 -8.26 4.57
CA ASN A 25 3.67 -9.34 5.54
C ASN A 25 2.73 -9.14 6.75
N LEU A 26 2.65 -7.93 7.29
CA LEU A 26 1.72 -7.60 8.38
C LEU A 26 0.28 -7.87 7.99
N PHE A 27 -0.14 -7.42 6.81
CA PHE A 27 -1.49 -7.61 6.32
C PHE A 27 -1.84 -9.07 6.02
N SER A 28 -0.86 -9.84 5.53
CA SER A 28 -0.99 -11.28 5.29
C SER A 28 -1.22 -12.05 6.60
N GLN A 29 -0.48 -11.72 7.66
CA GLN A 29 -0.63 -12.35 8.98
C GLN A 29 -2.05 -12.18 9.56
N ILE A 30 -2.72 -11.07 9.26
CA ILE A 30 -4.09 -10.79 9.71
C ILE A 30 -5.17 -11.23 8.71
N ASN A 31 -4.79 -11.97 7.65
CA ASN A 31 -5.63 -12.43 6.55
C ASN A 31 -6.43 -11.32 5.88
N MET A 32 -5.85 -10.12 5.78
CA MET A 32 -6.50 -9.03 5.06
C MET A 32 -6.51 -9.37 3.56
N GLN A 33 -7.56 -8.97 2.85
CA GLN A 33 -7.67 -9.18 1.39
C GLN A 33 -7.88 -7.86 0.65
N TYR A 34 -8.59 -6.94 1.30
CA TYR A 34 -8.88 -5.62 0.79
C TYR A 34 -8.51 -4.58 1.83
N LEU A 35 -7.92 -3.50 1.35
CA LEU A 35 -7.64 -2.28 2.09
C LEU A 35 -8.47 -1.15 1.49
N ILE A 36 -9.11 -0.37 2.34
CA ILE A 36 -9.80 0.86 1.93
C ILE A 36 -9.03 2.02 2.53
N ILE A 37 -8.55 2.93 1.68
CA ILE A 37 -7.82 4.13 2.11
C ILE A 37 -8.61 5.38 1.73
N SER A 38 -8.51 6.39 2.57
CA SER A 38 -8.95 7.76 2.27
C SER A 38 -7.77 8.53 1.69
N PHE A 39 -7.98 9.18 0.56
CA PHE A 39 -6.90 9.89 -0.14
C PHE A 39 -6.40 11.11 0.62
N LYS A 40 -7.26 11.72 1.45
CA LYS A 40 -6.89 12.86 2.29
C LYS A 40 -5.83 12.48 3.34
N ASP A 41 -5.90 11.26 3.86
CA ASP A 41 -5.00 10.77 4.91
C ASP A 41 -3.65 10.30 4.35
N CYS A 42 -3.52 10.25 3.02
CA CYS A 42 -2.32 9.83 2.31
C CYS A 42 -1.60 11.01 1.64
N VAL A 43 -2.08 12.22 1.88
CA VAL A 43 -1.44 13.48 1.52
C VAL A 43 -0.96 14.11 2.82
N ASN A 44 0.32 14.49 2.87
CA ASN A 44 0.85 15.25 3.98
C ASN A 44 0.31 16.68 3.91
N THR A 45 -0.86 16.90 4.52
CA THR A 45 -1.32 18.23 4.85
C THR A 45 -0.63 18.60 6.15
N HIS A 46 0.39 19.46 6.08
CA HIS A 46 1.17 20.03 7.19
C HIS A 46 0.27 20.67 8.26
N SER A 47 -0.44 19.82 9.00
CA SER A 47 -1.37 20.14 10.05
C SER A 47 -0.85 19.52 11.34
N GLU A 48 -1.18 20.13 12.46
CA GLU A 48 -0.67 19.76 13.78
C GLU A 48 -1.06 18.32 14.22
N CYS A 49 -1.92 17.63 13.46
CA CYS A 49 -2.40 16.27 13.73
C CYS A 49 -2.29 15.35 12.50
N ASP A 50 -1.15 15.34 11.81
CA ASP A 50 -0.89 14.36 10.74
C ASP A 50 -0.58 12.97 11.32
N ILE A 51 -1.33 11.94 10.89
CA ILE A 51 -1.10 10.53 11.24
C ILE A 51 0.34 10.10 10.93
N LEU A 52 0.95 10.65 9.88
CA LEU A 52 2.33 10.34 9.53
C LEU A 52 3.31 10.72 10.63
N ASN A 53 3.08 11.81 11.36
CA ASN A 53 3.96 12.25 12.45
C ASN A 53 3.97 11.22 13.61
N ILE A 54 2.82 10.61 13.90
CA ILE A 54 2.70 9.55 14.90
C ILE A 54 3.60 8.36 14.51
N TRP A 55 3.52 7.92 13.26
CA TRP A 55 4.35 6.83 12.74
C TRP A 55 5.84 7.18 12.69
N ASP A 56 6.16 8.43 12.35
CA ASP A 56 7.53 8.93 12.33
C ASP A 56 8.15 8.87 13.75
N ASP A 57 7.37 9.15 14.80
CA ASP A 57 7.87 9.06 16.18
C ASP A 57 7.94 7.62 16.71
N ILE A 58 7.01 6.75 16.32
CA ILE A 58 7.05 5.31 16.68
C ILE A 58 8.17 4.58 15.94
N GLN A 59 8.43 4.94 14.67
CA GLN A 59 9.35 4.23 13.78
C GLN A 59 10.35 5.19 13.10
N PRO A 60 11.23 5.86 13.88
CA PRO A 60 12.11 6.90 13.38
C PRO A 60 13.09 6.42 12.30
N ALA A 61 13.42 5.13 12.28
CA ALA A 61 14.28 4.51 11.27
C ALA A 61 13.74 4.64 9.83
N TYR A 62 12.43 4.79 9.66
CA TYR A 62 11.79 4.90 8.35
C TYR A 62 11.56 6.34 7.88
N LYS A 63 11.86 7.38 8.68
CA LYS A 63 11.66 8.81 8.32
C LYS A 63 12.27 9.20 6.96
N LYS A 64 13.34 8.52 6.55
CA LYS A 64 14.05 8.74 5.28
C LYS A 64 13.31 8.25 4.03
N TYR A 65 12.26 7.43 4.17
CA TYR A 65 11.51 6.84 3.06
C TYR A 65 10.24 7.64 2.77
N PRO A 66 9.69 7.56 1.53
CA PRO A 66 8.39 8.16 1.23
C PRO A 66 7.27 7.47 2.03
N GLN A 67 6.18 8.19 2.29
CA GLN A 67 4.99 7.62 2.92
C GLN A 67 4.39 6.53 2.01
N PHE A 68 4.14 5.35 2.57
CA PHE A 68 3.68 4.21 1.80
C PHE A 68 2.30 4.43 1.18
N CYS A 69 1.35 5.02 1.92
CA CYS A 69 0.03 5.31 1.35
C CYS A 69 0.10 6.27 0.15
N SER A 70 0.99 7.25 0.17
CA SER A 70 1.21 8.16 -0.97
C SER A 70 1.76 7.41 -2.18
N GLU A 71 2.73 6.50 -1.98
CA GLU A 71 3.25 5.63 -3.04
C GLU A 71 2.14 4.75 -3.63
N LEU A 72 1.28 4.15 -2.78
CA LEU A 72 0.13 3.34 -3.17
C LEU A 72 -0.86 4.08 -4.09
N MET A 73 -1.03 5.39 -3.88
CA MET A 73 -1.89 6.21 -4.72
C MET A 73 -1.25 6.53 -6.07
N ASN A 74 0.06 6.78 -6.08
CA ASN A 74 0.75 7.36 -7.23
C ASN A 74 1.48 6.33 -8.10
N LYS A 75 1.75 5.13 -7.58
CA LYS A 75 2.56 4.10 -8.24
C LYS A 75 1.84 2.75 -8.24
N ASN A 76 2.24 1.89 -9.18
CA ASN A 76 1.87 0.48 -9.17
C ASN A 76 2.85 -0.26 -8.24
N ILE A 77 2.35 -0.73 -7.10
CA ILE A 77 3.16 -1.48 -6.13
C ILE A 77 2.85 -2.97 -6.26
N PRO A 78 3.85 -3.84 -6.49
CA PRO A 78 3.64 -5.29 -6.51
C PRO A 78 2.88 -5.77 -5.27
N SER A 79 1.99 -6.75 -5.46
CA SER A 79 1.08 -7.30 -4.44
C SER A 79 -0.07 -6.39 -3.99
N PHE A 80 -0.11 -5.11 -4.40
CA PHE A 80 -1.18 -4.15 -4.09
C PHE A 80 -1.83 -3.64 -5.37
N LEU A 81 -3.01 -4.16 -5.71
CA LEU A 81 -3.75 -3.71 -6.88
C LEU A 81 -4.88 -2.78 -6.49
N LYS A 82 -4.83 -1.56 -6.99
CA LYS A 82 -5.97 -0.64 -6.94
C LYS A 82 -7.08 -1.17 -7.85
N VAL A 83 -8.16 -1.67 -7.25
CA VAL A 83 -9.32 -2.24 -7.97
C VAL A 83 -10.45 -1.23 -8.15
N TYR A 84 -10.45 -0.17 -7.35
CA TYR A 84 -11.42 0.91 -7.44
C TYR A 84 -10.83 2.20 -6.87
N SER A 85 -11.26 3.34 -7.40
CA SER A 85 -10.99 4.67 -6.83
C SER A 85 -12.17 5.60 -7.09
N SER A 86 -12.55 6.35 -6.07
CA SER A 86 -13.46 7.50 -6.12
C SER A 86 -12.68 8.79 -5.84
N GLY A 87 -13.32 9.96 -5.81
CA GLY A 87 -12.62 11.20 -5.44
C GLY A 87 -12.03 11.22 -4.02
N ASN A 88 -12.55 10.38 -3.11
CA ASN A 88 -12.15 10.39 -1.68
C ASN A 88 -11.51 9.09 -1.21
N TYR A 89 -11.85 7.95 -1.82
CA TYR A 89 -11.44 6.62 -1.35
C TYR A 89 -10.86 5.76 -2.47
N GLY A 90 -9.86 4.95 -2.11
CA GLY A 90 -9.32 3.88 -2.95
C GLY A 90 -9.56 2.50 -2.31
N ILE A 91 -9.90 1.50 -3.12
CA ILE A 91 -9.95 0.10 -2.71
C ILE A 91 -8.76 -0.62 -3.33
N ILE A 92 -7.94 -1.20 -2.48
CA ILE A 92 -6.75 -1.96 -2.86
C ILE A 92 -6.98 -3.41 -2.51
N LYS A 93 -6.87 -4.28 -3.51
CA LYS A 93 -6.84 -5.73 -3.32
C LYS A 93 -5.40 -6.18 -3.15
N MET A 94 -5.15 -6.98 -2.12
CA MET A 94 -3.87 -7.63 -1.94
C MET A 94 -3.85 -8.99 -2.65
N PHE A 95 -2.71 -9.34 -3.22
CA PHE A 95 -2.50 -10.66 -3.81
C PHE A 95 -1.50 -11.46 -3.01
N SER A 96 -1.90 -12.68 -2.64
CA SER A 96 -1.08 -13.64 -1.90
C SER A 96 0.17 -14.11 -2.65
N GLN A 97 0.20 -13.90 -3.97
CA GLN A 97 1.23 -14.40 -4.87
C GLN A 97 1.61 -13.31 -5.86
N SER A 98 2.91 -13.01 -5.93
CA SER A 98 3.50 -12.42 -7.12
C SER A 98 3.17 -13.35 -8.28
N VAL A 99 2.16 -12.98 -9.08
CA VAL A 99 1.89 -13.68 -10.33
C VAL A 99 3.14 -13.48 -11.18
N GLN A 100 3.99 -14.49 -11.29
CA GLN A 100 5.06 -14.51 -12.27
C GLN A 100 4.39 -14.60 -13.64
N ILE A 101 4.12 -13.45 -14.24
CA ILE A 101 3.62 -13.39 -15.61
C ILE A 101 4.78 -13.78 -16.51
N ASN A 102 4.87 -15.06 -16.88
CA ASN A 102 5.72 -15.48 -17.97
C ASN A 102 5.17 -14.87 -19.27
N LEU A 103 5.67 -13.70 -19.64
CA LEU A 103 5.40 -13.07 -20.93
C LEU A 103 5.94 -14.01 -22.01
N LYS A 104 5.07 -14.82 -22.62
CA LYS A 104 5.42 -15.54 -23.85
C LYS A 104 5.62 -14.47 -24.92
N PRO A 105 6.81 -14.35 -25.55
CA PRO A 105 7.00 -13.41 -26.63
C PRO A 105 6.08 -13.82 -27.78
N VAL A 106 5.05 -13.00 -28.03
CA VAL A 106 4.26 -13.08 -29.25
C VAL A 106 5.18 -12.59 -30.36
N LYS A 107 5.64 -13.50 -31.22
CA LYS A 107 6.35 -13.13 -32.45
C LYS A 107 5.38 -12.28 -33.27
N MET A 108 5.65 -10.98 -33.39
CA MET A 108 4.99 -10.13 -34.38
C MET A 108 5.27 -10.74 -35.75
N GLN A 109 4.22 -11.20 -36.43
CA GLN A 109 4.33 -11.57 -37.83
C GLN A 109 4.53 -10.29 -38.62
N GLU A 110 5.73 -10.11 -39.16
CA GLU A 110 6.02 -9.09 -40.16
C GLU A 110 5.07 -9.32 -41.34
N LYS A 111 4.12 -8.40 -41.50
CA LYS A 111 3.23 -8.37 -42.65
C LYS A 111 4.03 -7.76 -43.78
N ASN A 112 4.63 -8.62 -44.61
CA ASN A 112 5.29 -8.19 -45.85
C ASN A 112 4.25 -7.47 -46.73
N ILE A 113 4.49 -6.18 -46.97
CA ILE A 113 3.84 -5.37 -48.01
C ILE A 113 4.81 -5.31 -49.18
#